data_AF-A0A353GIX9-F1
#
_entry.id   AF-A0A353GIX9-F1
#
_cell.length_a   1.000
_cell.length_b   1.000
_cell.length_c   1.000
_cell.angle_alpha   90.00
_cell.angle_beta   90.00
_cell.angle_gamma   90.00
#
_symmetry.space_group_name_H-M   'P 1'
#
loop_
_entity.id
_entity.type
_entity.pdbx_description
1 polymer ?
#
loop_
_entity_poly.entity_id
_entity_poly.type
_entity_poly.pdbx_seq_one_letter_code
_entity_poly.pdbx_strand_id
1 'polypeptide(L)'
;LDMGQCNDAYSAIQVAVALAGAFNCGVNDLPLSLILSWYEQKAVAILLTLLYLGIRDIRIGPSLPAFITPAALQILVDKFGIKPITTPEADLKAILG
;
A
#
# COMPACT_ATOMS: atom_id res chain seq x y z
N LEU A 1 5.37 14.24 4.25
CA LEU A 1 4.52 14.98 5.20
C LEU A 1 4.22 14.00 6.32
N ASP A 2 4.63 14.31 7.54
CA ASP A 2 4.29 13.47 8.68
C ASP A 2 2.80 13.64 8.99
N MET A 3 2.06 12.54 8.99
CA MET A 3 0.63 12.52 9.26
C MET A 3 0.31 12.15 10.71
N GLY A 4 1.32 11.74 11.49
CA GLY A 4 1.17 11.35 12.89
C GLY A 4 1.56 9.90 13.16
N GLN A 5 0.80 9.26 14.05
CA GLN A 5 0.98 7.87 14.44
C GLN A 5 0.47 6.90 13.37
N CYS A 6 0.69 5.60 13.58
CA CYS A 6 0.24 4.56 12.65
C CYS A 6 -1.26 4.63 12.33
N ASN A 7 -2.12 4.98 13.30
CA ASN A 7 -3.57 5.18 13.09
C ASN A 7 -3.89 6.39 12.21
N ASP A 8 -3.00 7.37 12.11
CA ASP A 8 -3.16 8.52 11.23
C ASP A 8 -2.88 8.19 9.76
N ALA A 9 -2.61 6.91 9.45
CA ALA A 9 -2.79 6.35 8.11
C ALA A 9 -4.21 6.64 7.57
N TYR A 10 -5.23 6.71 8.44
CA TYR A 10 -6.56 7.17 8.06
C TYR A 10 -6.53 8.58 7.46
N SER A 11 -5.83 9.51 8.11
CA SER A 11 -5.67 10.89 7.63
C SER A 11 -4.93 10.92 6.29
N ALA A 12 -3.89 10.11 6.12
CA ALA A 12 -3.18 9.97 4.83
C ALA A 12 -4.12 9.47 3.71
N ILE A 13 -4.98 8.49 4.01
CA ILE A 13 -5.98 7.98 3.08
C ILE A 13 -6.99 9.07 2.71
N GLN A 14 -7.48 9.86 3.69
CA GLN A 14 -8.39 10.96 3.42
C GLN A 14 -7.78 12.01 2.48
N VAL A 15 -6.49 12.31 2.64
CA VAL A 15 -5.77 13.20 1.71
C VAL A 15 -5.73 12.61 0.29
N ALA A 16 -5.42 11.32 0.15
CA ALA A 16 -5.41 10.67 -1.15
C ALA A 16 -6.80 10.64 -1.81
N VAL A 17 -7.86 10.36 -1.03
CA VAL A 17 -9.25 10.40 -1.52
C VAL A 17 -9.67 11.81 -1.93
N ALA A 18 -9.32 12.82 -1.15
CA ALA A 18 -9.62 14.22 -1.49
C ALA A 18 -8.88 14.66 -2.76
N LEU A 19 -7.61 14.25 -2.92
CA LEU A 19 -6.82 14.52 -4.12
C LEU A 19 -7.43 13.84 -5.36
N ALA A 20 -7.81 12.57 -5.24
CA ALA A 20 -8.49 11.82 -6.30
C ALA A 20 -9.81 12.51 -6.70
N GLY A 21 -10.59 12.98 -5.72
CA GLY A 21 -11.80 13.76 -5.96
C GLY A 21 -11.53 15.07 -6.70
N ALA A 22 -10.47 15.80 -6.33
CA ALA A 22 -10.08 17.04 -7.01
C ALA A 22 -9.68 16.82 -8.48
N PHE A 23 -9.12 15.65 -8.81
CA PHE A 23 -8.76 15.25 -10.17
C PHE A 23 -9.84 14.46 -10.91
N ASN A 24 -11.00 14.20 -10.28
CA ASN A 24 -12.07 13.36 -10.81
C ASN A 24 -11.58 11.97 -11.28
N CYS A 25 -10.70 11.34 -10.49
CA CYS A 25 -10.17 10.00 -10.77
C CYS A 25 -10.27 9.08 -9.54
N GLY A 26 -9.90 7.81 -9.69
CA GLY A 26 -9.74 6.90 -8.57
C GLY A 26 -8.40 7.09 -7.85
N VAL A 27 -8.29 6.65 -6.60
CA VAL A 27 -7.01 6.74 -5.84
C VAL A 27 -5.87 5.97 -6.54
N ASN A 28 -6.18 4.86 -7.21
CA ASN A 28 -5.20 4.09 -7.98
C ASN A 28 -4.72 4.80 -9.26
N ASP A 29 -5.44 5.84 -9.73
CA ASP A 29 -5.08 6.62 -10.92
C ASP A 29 -4.21 7.84 -10.57
N LEU A 30 -4.01 8.10 -9.28
CA LEU A 30 -3.13 9.17 -8.82
C LEU A 30 -1.67 8.83 -9.12
N PRO A 31 -0.79 9.84 -9.32
CA PRO A 31 0.66 9.65 -9.35
C PRO A 31 1.18 9.39 -7.92
N LEU A 32 0.68 8.33 -7.28
CA LEU A 32 0.93 7.94 -5.91
C LEU A 32 1.38 6.49 -5.87
N SER A 33 2.57 6.26 -5.32
CA SER A 33 3.09 4.91 -5.07
C SER A 33 3.07 4.60 -3.59
N LEU A 34 2.61 3.41 -3.23
CA LEU A 34 2.47 2.98 -1.83
C LEU A 34 3.51 1.94 -1.48
N ILE A 35 4.38 2.30 -0.53
CA ILE A 35 5.40 1.45 0.06
C ILE A 35 5.10 1.37 1.54
N LEU A 36 4.65 0.21 2.00
CA LEU A 36 4.22 -0.05 3.37
C LEU A 36 5.29 -0.85 4.11
N SER A 37 5.97 -0.17 5.03
CA SER A 37 6.84 -0.82 6.01
C SER A 37 6.00 -1.30 7.20
N TRP A 38 6.14 -2.56 7.58
CA TRP A 38 5.38 -3.15 8.68
C TRP A 38 6.29 -3.83 9.71
N TYR A 39 5.76 -4.01 10.91
CA TYR A 39 6.41 -4.77 11.98
C TYR A 39 5.39 -5.53 12.83
N GLU A 40 4.35 -4.85 13.31
CA GLU A 40 3.34 -5.42 14.22
C GLU A 40 1.93 -5.41 13.62
N GLN A 41 0.93 -5.80 14.42
CA GLN A 41 -0.40 -6.14 13.95
C GLN A 41 -1.24 -4.93 13.55
N LYS A 42 -0.97 -3.72 14.06
CA LYS A 42 -1.66 -2.50 13.59
C LYS A 42 -1.31 -2.21 12.14
N ALA A 43 -0.07 -2.44 11.71
CA ALA A 43 0.29 -2.33 10.29
C ALA A 43 -0.48 -3.32 9.40
N VAL A 44 -0.82 -4.50 9.93
CA VAL A 44 -1.68 -5.48 9.24
C VAL A 44 -3.12 -4.94 9.09
N ALA A 45 -3.67 -4.33 10.15
CA ALA A 45 -5.00 -3.70 10.07
C ALA A 45 -5.03 -2.55 9.04
N ILE A 46 -3.97 -1.76 8.96
CA ILE A 46 -3.81 -0.70 7.95
C ILE A 46 -3.77 -1.31 6.55
N LEU A 47 -2.98 -2.38 6.33
CA LEU A 47 -2.95 -3.08 5.05
C LEU A 47 -4.36 -3.56 4.66
N LEU A 48 -5.07 -4.25 5.55
CA LEU A 48 -6.43 -4.74 5.29
C LEU A 48 -7.41 -3.60 4.97
N THR A 49 -7.23 -2.43 5.58
CA THR A 49 -8.03 -1.24 5.29
C THR A 49 -7.78 -0.74 3.88
N LEU A 50 -6.51 -0.65 3.45
CA LEU A 50 -6.16 -0.30 2.07
C LEU A 50 -6.73 -1.29 1.05
N LEU A 51 -6.62 -2.59 1.35
CA LEU A 51 -7.21 -3.64 0.50
C LEU A 51 -8.74 -3.54 0.42
N TYR A 52 -9.42 -3.27 1.53
CA TYR A 52 -10.87 -3.05 1.55
C TYR A 52 -11.29 -1.86 0.69
N LEU A 53 -10.51 -0.78 0.71
CA LEU A 53 -10.72 0.40 -0.14
C LEU A 53 -10.37 0.17 -1.62
N GLY A 54 -9.93 -1.04 -1.98
CA GLY A 54 -9.59 -1.40 -3.36
C GLY A 54 -8.28 -0.80 -3.85
N ILE A 55 -7.40 -0.39 -2.93
CA ILE A 55 -6.07 0.11 -3.25
C ILE A 55 -5.19 -1.04 -3.75
N ARG A 56 -4.45 -0.80 -4.84
CA ARG A 56 -3.63 -1.81 -5.53
C ARG A 56 -2.16 -1.41 -5.59
N ASP A 57 -1.33 -2.36 -6.03
CA ASP A 57 0.10 -2.19 -6.32
C ASP A 57 0.96 -1.73 -5.14
N ILE A 58 0.52 -2.10 -3.92
CA ILE A 58 1.25 -1.81 -2.67
C ILE A 58 2.50 -2.70 -2.60
N ARG A 59 3.66 -2.07 -2.39
CA ARG A 59 4.89 -2.77 -2.01
C ARG A 59 4.96 -2.92 -0.49
N ILE A 60 5.26 -4.12 0.00
CA ILE A 60 5.34 -4.42 1.44
C ILE A 60 6.71 -4.96 1.83
N GLY A 61 7.22 -4.50 2.97
CA GLY A 61 8.53 -4.90 3.50
C GLY A 61 8.72 -4.62 5.00
N PRO A 62 9.85 -5.06 5.60
CA PRO A 62 11.04 -5.57 4.92
C PRO A 62 10.92 -7.02 4.43
N SER A 63 9.98 -7.80 4.98
CA SER A 63 9.66 -9.15 4.53
C SER A 63 8.14 -9.33 4.41
N LEU A 64 7.68 -10.39 3.75
CA LEU A 64 6.27 -10.75 3.80
C LEU A 64 5.90 -11.30 5.19
N PRO A 65 4.71 -11.02 5.72
CA PRO A 65 4.28 -11.60 6.98
C PRO A 65 4.26 -13.13 6.94
N ALA A 66 4.94 -13.75 7.91
CA ALA A 66 5.13 -15.21 7.95
C ALA A 66 3.81 -16.00 8.08
N PHE A 67 2.72 -15.36 8.51
CA PHE A 67 1.40 -15.96 8.63
C PHE A 67 0.64 -16.02 7.28
N ILE A 68 1.16 -15.42 6.21
CA ILE A 68 0.53 -15.47 4.89
C ILE A 68 0.95 -16.78 4.20
N THR A 69 -0.02 -17.65 3.95
CA THR A 69 0.20 -18.88 3.20
C THR A 69 0.43 -18.58 1.71
N PRO A 70 1.09 -19.47 0.94
CA PRO A 70 1.26 -19.28 -0.51
C PRO A 70 -0.05 -19.06 -1.26
N ALA A 71 -1.12 -19.79 -0.90
CA ALA A 71 -2.44 -19.62 -1.52
C ALA A 71 -3.06 -18.24 -1.21
N ALA A 72 -2.93 -17.75 0.03
CA ALA A 72 -3.39 -16.42 0.39
C ALA A 72 -2.56 -15.34 -0.30
N LEU A 73 -1.23 -15.51 -0.38
CA LEU A 73 -0.36 -14.59 -1.10
C LEU A 73 -0.74 -14.49 -2.58
N GLN A 74 -1.03 -15.62 -3.23
CA GLN A 74 -1.43 -15.61 -4.64
C GLN A 74 -2.72 -14.79 -4.85
N ILE A 75 -3.70 -14.92 -3.96
CA ILE A 75 -4.93 -14.11 -4.01
C ILE A 75 -4.60 -12.62 -3.87
N LEU A 76 -3.67 -12.26 -2.97
CA LEU A 76 -3.26 -10.86 -2.76
C LEU A 76 -2.54 -10.30 -3.99
N VAL A 77 -1.71 -11.10 -4.65
CA VAL A 77 -1.04 -10.73 -5.90
C VAL A 77 -2.07 -10.56 -7.01
N ASP A 78 -2.94 -11.55 -7.24
CA ASP A 78 -3.87 -11.56 -8.37
C ASP A 78 -4.94 -10.47 -8.27
N LYS A 79 -5.46 -10.21 -7.06
CA LYS A 79 -6.56 -9.25 -6.86
C LYS A 79 -6.10 -7.83 -6.61
N PHE A 80 -4.94 -7.66 -5.96
CA PHE A 80 -4.49 -6.37 -5.45
C PHE A 80 -3.10 -5.96 -5.93
N GLY A 81 -2.37 -6.82 -6.64
CA GLY A 81 -1.03 -6.49 -7.11
C GLY A 81 0.00 -6.31 -5.98
N ILE A 82 -0.19 -6.98 -4.84
CA ILE A 82 0.78 -6.92 -3.73
C ILE A 82 2.15 -7.41 -4.21
N LYS A 83 3.20 -6.64 -3.87
CA LYS A 83 4.58 -6.94 -4.25
C LYS A 83 5.50 -6.85 -3.03
N PRO A 84 6.48 -7.75 -2.85
CA PRO A 84 7.57 -7.49 -1.91
C PRO A 84 8.42 -6.31 -2.41
N ILE A 85 9.11 -5.62 -1.50
CA ILE A 85 10.18 -4.68 -1.86
C ILE A 85 11.40 -5.43 -2.42
N THR A 86 12.25 -4.73 -3.16
CA THR A 86 13.53 -5.25 -3.70
C THR A 86 14.72 -4.43 -3.19
N THR A 87 15.51 -3.83 -4.08
CA THR A 87 16.51 -2.82 -3.71
C THR A 87 15.91 -1.43 -3.89
N PRO A 88 16.37 -0.42 -3.12
CA PRO A 88 15.89 0.96 -3.28
C PRO A 88 15.96 1.46 -4.73
N GLU A 89 17.04 1.17 -5.45
CA GLU A 89 17.26 1.62 -6.83
C GLU A 89 16.25 0.98 -7.80
N ALA A 90 16.02 -0.33 -7.66
CA ALA A 90 15.10 -1.07 -8.50
C ALA A 90 13.65 -0.65 -8.25
N ASP A 91 13.28 -0.49 -6.97
CA ASP A 91 11.93 -0.06 -6.61
C ASP A 91 11.65 1.39 -7.03
N LEU A 92 12.60 2.31 -6.82
CA LEU A 92 12.47 3.71 -7.27
C LEU A 92 12.31 3.80 -8.80
N LYS A 93 13.14 3.05 -9.55
CA LYS A 93 13.00 2.98 -11.01
C LYS A 93 11.62 2.45 -11.42
N ALA A 94 11.11 1.44 -10.73
CA ALA A 94 9.83 0.84 -11.06
C ALA A 94 8.60 1.72 -10.72
N ILE A 95 8.71 2.66 -9.78
CA ILE A 95 7.57 3.48 -9.33
C ILE A 95 7.55 4.90 -9.89
N LEU A 96 8.69 5.42 -10.38
CA LEU A 96 8.79 6.80 -10.88
C LEU A 96 8.73 6.92 -12.41
N GLY A 97 8.90 5.81 -13.15
CA GLY A 97 8.99 5.80 -14.62
C GLY A 97 10.43 5.88 -15.10
#